data_AF-A0A6B2C6Y3-F1
#
_entry.id   AF-A0A6B2C6Y3-F1
#
_cell.length_a   1.000
_cell.length_b   1.000
_cell.length_c   1.000
_cell.angle_alpha   90.00
_cell.angle_beta   90.00
_cell.angle_gamma   90.00
#
_symmetry.space_group_name_H-M   'P 1'
#
loop_
_entity.id
_entity.type
_entity.pdbx_description
1 polymer ?
#
loop_
_entity_poly.entity_id
_entity_poly.type
_entity_poly.pdbx_seq_one_letter_code
_entity_poly.pdbx_strand_id
1 'polypeptide(L)'
;MKDLEVGCYDKAVSATYFAVRKAAEDLLKKLGEYIPRRDDKLANAIENKGLTEVAEILRTLYIYRKDADYGEGVSEEIAVRCVRDAEKALDIITKIIETL
;
A
#
# COMPACT_ATOMS: atom_id res chain seq x y z
N MET A 1 1.29 7.16 13.87
CA MET A 1 0.44 7.87 12.88
C MET A 1 -0.69 8.53 13.64
N LYS A 2 -0.75 9.87 13.66
CA LYS A 2 -1.70 10.61 14.51
C LYS A 2 -3.17 10.27 14.24
N ASP A 3 -3.52 9.84 13.04
CA ASP A 3 -4.91 9.50 12.66
C ASP A 3 -5.48 8.32 13.45
N LEU A 4 -4.69 7.29 13.77
CA LEU A 4 -5.14 6.19 14.65
C LEU A 4 -5.41 6.69 16.07
N GLU A 5 -4.56 7.58 16.59
CA GLU A 5 -4.64 8.11 17.95
C GLU A 5 -5.88 9.00 18.17
N VAL A 6 -6.43 9.57 17.09
CA VAL A 6 -7.63 10.43 17.12
C VAL A 6 -8.87 9.76 16.55
N GLY A 7 -8.85 8.45 16.31
CA GLY A 7 -10.00 7.67 15.84
C GLY A 7 -10.37 7.84 14.36
N CYS A 8 -9.48 8.42 13.55
CA CYS A 8 -9.70 8.65 12.11
C CYS A 8 -9.27 7.43 11.27
N TYR A 9 -9.92 6.29 11.48
CA TYR A 9 -9.55 4.98 10.93
C TYR A 9 -9.63 4.91 9.40
N ASP A 10 -10.69 5.46 8.80
CA ASP A 10 -10.83 5.49 7.33
C ASP A 10 -9.69 6.27 6.67
N LYS A 11 -9.34 7.41 7.26
CA LYS A 11 -8.26 8.27 6.78
C LYS A 11 -6.91 7.58 6.87
N ALA A 12 -6.67 6.86 7.97
CA ALA A 12 -5.51 6.01 8.18
C ALA A 12 -5.38 4.93 7.09
N VAL A 13 -6.44 4.19 6.80
CA VAL A 13 -6.46 3.16 5.75
C VAL A 13 -6.26 3.78 4.36
N SER A 14 -6.92 4.90 4.06
CA SER A 14 -6.77 5.58 2.77
C SER A 14 -5.33 6.06 2.55
N ALA A 15 -4.75 6.73 3.55
CA ALA A 15 -3.38 7.25 3.49
C ALA A 15 -2.33 6.13 3.33
N THR A 16 -2.47 5.03 4.07
CA THR A 16 -1.53 3.90 4.01
C THR A 16 -1.52 3.24 2.64
N TYR A 17 -2.69 3.02 2.02
CA TYR A 17 -2.77 2.52 0.64
C TYR A 17 -2.04 3.45 -0.34
N PHE A 18 -2.29 4.76 -0.31
CA PHE A 18 -1.65 5.70 -1.23
C PHE A 18 -0.14 5.80 -1.02
N ALA A 19 0.35 5.67 0.22
CA ALA A 19 1.77 5.62 0.53
C ALA A 19 2.45 4.41 -0.13
N VAL A 20 1.90 3.20 0.05
CA VAL A 20 2.47 1.98 -0.55
C VAL A 20 2.35 2.00 -2.06
N ARG A 21 1.22 2.47 -2.61
CA ARG A 21 1.05 2.68 -4.06
C ARG A 21 2.16 3.57 -4.62
N LYS A 22 2.40 4.72 -3.99
CA LYS A 22 3.42 5.67 -4.46
C LYS A 22 4.82 5.06 -4.43
N ALA A 23 5.16 4.37 -3.35
CA ALA A 23 6.45 3.67 -3.24
C ALA A 23 6.61 2.58 -4.32
N ALA A 24 5.55 1.82 -4.61
CA ALA A 24 5.55 0.82 -5.68
C ALA A 24 5.74 1.46 -7.08
N GLU A 25 5.06 2.57 -7.35
CA GLU A 25 5.25 3.34 -8.59
C GLU A 25 6.68 3.87 -8.72
N ASP A 26 7.27 4.36 -7.62
CA ASP A 26 8.65 4.87 -7.59
C ASP A 26 9.68 3.76 -7.79
N LEU A 27 9.44 2.56 -7.23
CA LEU A 27 10.27 1.38 -7.49
C LEU A 27 10.25 1.00 -8.97
N LEU A 28 9.06 0.87 -9.58
CA LEU A 28 8.95 0.56 -11.01
C LEU A 28 9.63 1.63 -11.87
N LYS A 29 9.48 2.91 -11.51
CA LYS A 29 10.17 4.01 -12.18
C LYS A 29 11.69 3.86 -12.11
N LYS A 30 12.24 3.53 -10.94
CA LYS A 30 13.69 3.30 -10.77
C LYS A 30 14.21 2.12 -11.59
N LEU A 31 13.40 1.08 -11.74
CA LEU A 31 13.71 -0.09 -12.57
C LEU A 31 13.54 0.18 -14.08
N GLY A 32 13.09 1.38 -14.49
CA GLY A 32 12.81 1.69 -15.89
C GLY A 32 11.57 0.99 -16.45
N GLU A 33 10.67 0.54 -15.59
CA GLU A 33 9.47 -0.23 -15.95
C GLU A 33 8.27 0.69 -16.26
N TYR A 34 7.32 0.16 -17.02
CA TYR A 34 6.02 0.81 -17.21
C TYR A 34 5.22 0.81 -15.90
N ILE A 35 4.62 1.96 -15.56
CA ILE A 35 3.79 2.13 -14.36
C ILE A 35 2.30 1.95 -14.72
N PRO A 36 1.65 0.86 -14.30
CA PRO A 36 0.24 0.64 -14.62
C PRO A 36 -0.67 1.60 -13.85
N ARG A 37 -1.69 2.14 -14.54
CA ARG A 37 -2.69 3.02 -13.90
C ARG A 37 -3.66 2.26 -12.98
N ARG A 38 -3.97 1.02 -13.35
CA ARG A 38 -4.93 0.16 -12.63
C ARG A 38 -4.26 -0.56 -11.47
N ASP A 39 -4.94 -0.60 -10.32
CA ASP A 39 -4.45 -1.21 -9.08
C ASP A 39 -4.11 -2.68 -9.19
N ASP A 40 -4.96 -3.47 -9.85
CA ASP A 40 -4.70 -4.89 -10.09
C ASP A 40 -3.43 -5.10 -10.93
N LYS A 41 -3.19 -4.20 -11.88
CA LYS A 41 -2.01 -4.27 -12.74
C LYS A 41 -0.75 -3.78 -12.05
N LEU A 42 -0.87 -2.78 -11.17
CA LEU A 42 0.24 -2.34 -10.34
C LEU A 42 0.72 -3.46 -9.41
N ALA A 43 -0.21 -4.11 -8.69
CA ALA A 43 0.13 -5.25 -7.83
C ALA A 43 0.79 -6.39 -8.63
N ASN A 44 0.28 -6.73 -9.81
CA ASN A 44 0.90 -7.75 -10.66
C ASN A 44 2.30 -7.34 -11.15
N ALA A 45 2.52 -6.06 -11.46
CA ALA A 45 3.83 -5.58 -11.87
C ALA A 45 4.86 -5.73 -10.74
N ILE A 46 4.47 -5.44 -9.50
CA ILE A 46 5.29 -5.65 -8.31
C ILE A 46 5.56 -7.13 -8.05
N GLU A 47 4.55 -7.99 -8.15
CA GLU A 47 4.71 -9.44 -8.02
C GLU A 47 5.68 -10.01 -9.05
N ASN A 48 5.62 -9.52 -10.30
CA ASN A 48 6.55 -9.91 -11.37
C ASN A 48 8.00 -9.49 -11.12
N LYS A 49 8.27 -8.63 -10.12
CA LYS A 49 9.64 -8.33 -9.64
C LYS A 49 10.08 -9.27 -8.51
N GLY A 50 9.29 -10.30 -8.18
CA GLY A 50 9.55 -11.22 -7.08
C GLY A 50 9.07 -10.71 -5.72
N LEU A 51 8.33 -9.60 -5.67
CA LEU A 51 7.86 -8.97 -4.44
C LEU A 51 6.43 -9.39 -4.10
N THR A 52 6.20 -10.70 -3.99
CA THR A 52 4.86 -11.29 -3.76
C THR A 52 4.20 -10.72 -2.51
N GLU A 53 4.93 -10.61 -1.40
CA GLU A 53 4.40 -10.06 -0.14
C GLU A 53 3.91 -8.61 -0.30
N VAL A 54 4.69 -7.77 -0.99
CA VAL A 54 4.30 -6.37 -1.24
C VAL A 54 3.06 -6.30 -2.15
N ALA A 55 2.96 -7.20 -3.14
CA ALA A 55 1.81 -7.27 -4.01
C ALA A 55 0.53 -7.71 -3.27
N GLU A 56 0.63 -8.67 -2.34
CA GLU A 56 -0.48 -9.10 -1.48
C GLU A 56 -0.95 -7.96 -0.55
N ILE A 57 0.00 -7.24 0.05
CA ILE A 57 -0.28 -6.05 0.86
C ILE A 57 -0.99 -4.99 0.03
N LEU A 58 -0.49 -4.64 -1.17
CA LEU A 58 -1.13 -3.68 -2.07
C LEU A 58 -2.58 -4.04 -2.39
N ARG A 59 -2.85 -5.33 -2.69
CA ARG A 59 -4.22 -5.81 -2.96
C ARG A 59 -5.12 -5.67 -1.74
N THR A 60 -4.61 -6.05 -0.56
CA THR A 60 -5.33 -5.97 0.72
C THR A 60 -5.66 -4.52 1.07
N LEU A 61 -4.68 -3.63 1.01
CA LEU A 61 -4.86 -2.19 1.25
C LEU A 61 -5.84 -1.57 0.25
N TYR A 62 -5.82 -1.96 -1.02
CA TYR A 62 -6.78 -1.47 -2.00
C TYR A 62 -8.23 -1.88 -1.68
N ILE A 63 -8.43 -3.10 -1.18
CA ILE A 63 -9.75 -3.58 -0.75
C ILE A 63 -10.26 -2.72 0.41
N TYR A 64 -9.47 -2.57 1.48
CA TYR A 64 -9.90 -1.80 2.63
C TYR A 64 -10.01 -0.30 2.35
N ARG A 65 -9.19 0.26 1.46
CA ARG A 65 -9.32 1.65 1.02
C ARG A 65 -10.65 1.91 0.29
N LYS A 66 -11.16 0.94 -0.48
CA LYS A 66 -12.51 1.08 -1.08
C LYS A 66 -13.59 1.18 -0.01
N ASP A 67 -13.47 0.40 1.06
CA ASP A 67 -14.43 0.39 2.15
C ASP A 67 -14.35 1.67 3.00
N ALA A 68 -13.13 2.13 3.28
CA ALA A 68 -12.87 3.39 3.97
C ALA A 68 -13.35 4.62 3.19
N ASP A 69 -13.15 4.67 1.87
CA ASP A 69 -13.48 5.86 1.07
C ASP A 69 -14.95 5.86 0.57
N TYR A 70 -15.55 4.68 0.37
CA TYR A 70 -16.85 4.54 -0.29
C TYR A 70 -17.82 3.57 0.37
N GLY A 71 -17.39 2.82 1.38
CA GLY A 71 -18.18 1.81 2.08
C GLY A 71 -18.76 2.31 3.40
N GLU A 72 -18.91 1.39 4.36
CA GLU A 72 -19.43 1.69 5.69
C GLU A 72 -18.35 2.17 6.68
N GLY A 73 -17.10 2.25 6.21
CA GLY A 73 -15.93 2.56 7.01
C GLY A 73 -15.25 1.31 7.60
N VAL A 74 -14.09 1.51 8.21
CA VAL A 74 -13.24 0.43 8.74
C VAL A 74 -13.13 0.48 10.27
N SER A 75 -12.99 -0.70 10.88
CA SER A 75 -12.74 -0.79 12.32
C SER A 75 -11.31 -0.37 12.67
N GLU A 76 -11.09 -0.04 13.95
CA GLU A 76 -9.75 0.21 14.50
C GLU A 76 -8.79 -0.96 14.22
N GLU A 77 -9.25 -2.19 14.43
CA GLU A 77 -8.45 -3.40 14.19
C GLU A 77 -7.97 -3.49 12.74
N ILE A 78 -8.86 -3.21 11.78
CA ILE A 78 -8.53 -3.18 10.36
C ILE A 78 -7.53 -2.05 10.07
N ALA A 79 -7.75 -0.86 10.63
CA ALA A 79 -6.86 0.27 10.42
C ALA A 79 -5.45 0.00 10.97
N VAL A 80 -5.34 -0.54 12.19
CA VAL A 80 -4.06 -0.93 12.80
C VAL A 80 -3.34 -1.98 11.95
N ARG A 81 -4.07 -2.97 11.43
CA ARG A 81 -3.50 -3.98 10.53
C ARG A 81 -2.99 -3.37 9.23
N CYS A 82 -3.79 -2.52 8.58
CA CYS A 82 -3.40 -1.84 7.34
C CYS A 82 -2.14 -0.99 7.53
N VAL A 83 -2.00 -0.33 8.67
CA VAL A 83 -0.80 0.46 8.99
C VAL A 83 0.43 -0.42 9.12
N ARG A 84 0.34 -1.53 9.87
CA ARG A 84 1.45 -2.48 10.02
C ARG A 84 1.86 -3.09 8.68
N ASP A 85 0.89 -3.49 7.87
CA ASP A 85 1.13 -4.05 6.55
C ASP A 85 1.79 -3.01 5.63
N ALA A 86 1.33 -1.76 5.68
CA ALA A 86 1.92 -0.67 4.92
C ALA A 86 3.36 -0.35 5.34
N GLU A 87 3.64 -0.27 6.65
CA GLU A 87 4.99 -0.08 7.18
C GLU A 87 5.93 -1.19 6.69
N LYS A 88 5.48 -2.45 6.72
CA LYS A 88 6.24 -3.58 6.21
C LYS A 88 6.53 -3.47 4.71
N ALA A 89 5.53 -3.15 3.91
CA ALA A 89 5.70 -2.98 2.46
C ALA A 89 6.65 -1.82 2.12
N LEU A 90 6.55 -0.70 2.85
CA LEU A 90 7.43 0.46 2.67
C LEU A 90 8.88 0.12 3.05
N ASP A 91 9.12 -0.61 4.14
CA ASP A 91 10.47 -1.06 4.52
C ASP A 91 11.10 -1.95 3.44
N ILE A 92 10.34 -2.91 2.90
CA ILE A 92 10.80 -3.78 1.80
C ILE A 92 11.16 -2.96 0.57
N ILE A 93 10.24 -2.09 0.11
CA ILE A 93 10.46 -1.27 -1.09
C ILE A 93 11.67 -0.34 -0.90
N THR A 94 11.78 0.32 0.25
CA THR A 94 12.84 1.29 0.53
C THR A 94 14.22 0.64 0.50
N LYS A 95 14.37 -0.52 1.15
CA LYS A 95 15.61 -1.30 1.12
C LYS A 95 16.04 -1.66 -0.31
N ILE A 96 15.09 -2.02 -1.17
CA ILE A 96 15.40 -2.31 -2.57
C ILE A 96 15.83 -1.04 -3.29
N ILE A 97 15.08 0.05 -3.14
CA ILE A 97 15.38 1.35 -3.76
C ILE A 97 16.76 1.88 -3.36
N GLU A 98 17.21 1.65 -2.13
CA GLU A 98 18.54 2.05 -1.64
C GLU A 98 19.68 1.23 -2.27
N THR A 99 19.38 0.03 -2.77
CA THR A 99 20.34 -0.84 -3.47
C THR A 99 20.39 -0.61 -4.99
N LEU A 100 19.51 0.23 -5.53
CA LEU A 100 19.38 0.58 -6.96
C LEU A 100 19.95 1.97 -7.27
#